data_AF-A0AAW1P3Z8-F1
#
_entry.id   AF-A0AAW1P3Z8-F1
#
_cell.length_a   1.000
_cell.length_b   1.000
_cell.length_c   1.000
_cell.angle_alpha   90.00
_cell.angle_beta   90.00
_cell.angle_gamma   90.00
#
_symmetry.space_group_name_H-M   'P 1'
#
loop_
_entity.id
_entity.type
_entity.pdbx_description
1 polymer ?
#
loop_
_entity_poly.entity_id
_entity_poly.type
_entity_poly.pdbx_seq_one_letter_code
_entity_poly.pdbx_strand_id
1 'polypeptide(L)'
;MQLSSCPTLDPRHLSGLSSMKWLRLTSMRLGDFNVPSSWGKLELLDLVGNRLLRLPGNLSVLTSLQDLNVSKQRTDADFQLEEGSLSFVTQLRNLRRVQLHRIDGRPWNSVSIFVLMQAQMLINNTPGCQVSLLD
;
A
#
# COMPACT_ATOMS: atom_id res chain seq x y z
N MET A 1 -3.51 15.03 3.77
CA MET A 1 -4.72 14.79 4.60
C MET A 1 -4.48 13.60 5.51
N GLN A 2 -4.96 13.64 6.75
CA GLN A 2 -4.89 12.51 7.68
C GLN A 2 -6.28 12.24 8.26
N LEU A 3 -6.70 10.99 8.20
CA LEU A 3 -7.94 10.48 8.78
C LEU A 3 -7.61 9.24 9.61
N SER A 4 -8.23 9.17 10.78
CA SER A 4 -8.03 8.08 11.73
C SER A 4 -9.31 7.81 12.49
N SER A 5 -9.54 6.55 12.88
CA SER A 5 -10.66 6.15 13.74
C SER A 5 -12.07 6.42 13.17
N CYS A 6 -12.21 6.50 11.83
CA CYS A 6 -13.50 6.63 11.14
C CYS A 6 -13.79 5.37 10.31
N PRO A 7 -14.44 4.34 10.90
CA PRO A 7 -14.56 3.02 10.28
C PRO A 7 -15.58 2.93 9.13
N THR A 8 -16.37 3.97 8.89
CA THR A 8 -17.43 4.02 7.87
C THR A 8 -17.02 4.80 6.62
N LEU A 9 -15.78 5.28 6.55
CA LEU A 9 -15.33 6.03 5.38
C LEU A 9 -15.12 5.08 4.19
N ASP A 10 -15.86 5.32 3.11
CA ASP A 10 -15.50 4.81 1.79
C ASP A 10 -14.46 5.75 1.14
N PRO A 11 -13.25 5.26 0.81
CA PRO A 11 -12.23 6.04 0.10
C PRO A 11 -12.72 6.70 -1.20
N ARG A 12 -13.78 6.16 -1.84
CA ARG A 12 -14.40 6.75 -3.04
C ARG A 12 -14.95 8.15 -2.79
N HIS A 13 -15.38 8.47 -1.57
CA HIS A 13 -15.86 9.81 -1.22
C HIS A 13 -14.73 10.85 -1.17
N LEU A 14 -13.47 10.41 -1.11
CA LEU A 14 -12.30 11.28 -1.23
C LEU A 14 -11.88 11.52 -2.68
N SER A 15 -12.67 11.08 -3.66
CA SER A 15 -12.38 11.26 -5.08
C SER A 15 -12.32 12.74 -5.51
N GLY A 16 -13.00 13.65 -4.82
CA GLY A 16 -12.93 15.09 -5.12
C GLY A 16 -11.59 15.75 -4.77
N LEU A 17 -10.71 15.07 -4.03
CA LEU A 17 -9.47 15.63 -3.50
C LEU A 17 -8.26 15.42 -4.44
N SER A 18 -8.37 15.88 -5.69
CA SER A 18 -7.44 15.57 -6.78
C SER A 18 -6.03 16.21 -6.67
N SER A 19 -5.85 17.16 -5.77
CA SER A 19 -4.57 17.87 -5.57
C SER A 19 -3.76 17.35 -4.38
N MET A 20 -4.20 16.28 -3.72
CA MET A 20 -3.48 15.74 -2.58
C MET A 20 -2.16 15.10 -2.99
N LYS A 21 -1.10 15.43 -2.24
CA LYS A 21 0.20 14.76 -2.32
C LYS A 21 0.41 13.70 -1.25
N TRP A 22 -0.24 13.85 -0.10
CA TRP A 22 -0.08 12.93 1.02
C TRP A 22 -1.44 12.58 1.63
N LEU A 23 -1.70 11.30 1.82
CA LEU A 23 -2.92 10.78 2.40
C LEU A 23 -2.60 9.69 3.42
N ARG A 24 -3.06 9.89 4.66
CA ARG A 24 -2.99 8.88 5.71
C ARG A 24 -4.39 8.48 6.12
N LEU A 25 -4.71 7.20 5.99
CA LEU A 25 -5.97 6.57 6.39
C LEU A 25 -5.64 5.47 7.40
N THR A 26 -5.41 5.84 8.65
CA THR A 26 -4.89 4.89 9.64
C THR A 26 -5.97 4.37 10.57
N SER A 27 -5.95 3.07 10.88
CA SER A 27 -6.94 2.45 11.78
C SER A 27 -8.40 2.66 11.37
N MET A 28 -8.67 2.68 10.07
CA MET A 28 -9.99 2.95 9.50
C MET A 28 -10.78 1.68 9.14
N ARG A 29 -10.24 0.50 9.47
CA ARG A 29 -10.85 -0.81 9.15
C ARG A 29 -11.07 -1.03 7.65
N LEU A 30 -10.30 -0.37 6.79
CA LEU A 30 -10.39 -0.53 5.34
C LEU A 30 -10.02 -1.97 4.96
N GLY A 31 -10.91 -2.65 4.24
CA GLY A 31 -10.69 -3.99 3.69
C GLY A 31 -10.33 -3.91 2.22
N ASP A 32 -11.03 -4.64 1.36
CA ASP A 32 -10.88 -4.49 -0.09
C ASP A 32 -11.49 -3.15 -0.56
N PHE A 33 -10.70 -2.31 -1.22
CA PHE A 33 -11.17 -1.06 -1.80
C PHE A 33 -10.38 -0.72 -3.07
N ASN A 34 -11.02 0.02 -3.97
CA ASN A 34 -10.37 0.57 -5.15
C ASN A 34 -9.91 2.00 -4.90
N VAL A 35 -8.69 2.30 -5.33
CA VAL A 35 -8.12 3.64 -5.27
C VAL A 35 -8.81 4.55 -6.31
N PRO A 36 -9.33 5.72 -5.92
CA PRO A 36 -9.91 6.66 -6.86
C PRO A 36 -8.88 7.15 -7.90
N SER A 37 -9.31 7.33 -9.15
CA SER A 37 -8.41 7.78 -10.21
C SER A 37 -7.86 9.20 -10.01
N SER A 38 -8.58 10.03 -9.25
CA SER A 38 -8.17 11.37 -8.88
C SER A 38 -6.95 11.41 -7.94
N TRP A 39 -6.54 10.28 -7.37
CA TRP A 39 -5.38 10.22 -6.48
C TRP A 39 -4.04 10.13 -7.23
N GLY A 40 -4.00 10.26 -8.56
CA GLY A 40 -2.77 10.12 -9.35
C GLY A 40 -1.61 11.07 -8.99
N LYS A 41 -1.88 12.15 -8.24
CA LYS A 41 -0.87 13.08 -7.69
C LYS A 41 -0.37 12.72 -6.29
N LEU A 42 -0.89 11.67 -5.66
CA LEU A 42 -0.40 11.23 -4.36
C LEU A 42 1.04 10.74 -4.49
N GLU A 43 1.88 11.28 -3.63
CA GLU A 43 3.27 10.91 -3.42
C GLU A 43 3.40 9.97 -2.21
N LEU A 44 2.52 10.10 -1.21
CA LEU A 44 2.49 9.27 -0.01
C LEU A 44 1.09 8.75 0.31
N LEU A 45 0.99 7.43 0.50
CA LEU A 45 -0.21 6.74 0.96
C LEU A 45 0.11 5.86 2.17
N ASP A 46 -0.51 6.18 3.30
CA ASP A 46 -0.39 5.44 4.56
C ASP A 46 -1.74 4.79 4.90
N LEU A 47 -1.73 3.46 4.98
CA LEU A 47 -2.87 2.59 5.25
C LEU A 47 -2.62 1.73 6.49
N VAL A 48 -1.82 2.21 7.44
CA VAL A 48 -1.46 1.48 8.66
C VAL A 48 -2.68 1.14 9.52
N GLY A 49 -2.73 -0.06 10.09
CA GLY A 49 -3.75 -0.39 11.10
C GLY A 49 -5.13 -0.74 10.53
N ASN A 50 -5.25 -0.96 9.22
CA ASN A 50 -6.51 -1.28 8.55
C ASN A 50 -6.83 -2.79 8.61
N ARG A 51 -7.65 -3.29 7.70
CA ARG A 51 -8.06 -4.69 7.57
C ARG A 51 -7.85 -5.19 6.15
N LEU A 52 -6.81 -4.67 5.48
CA LEU A 52 -6.49 -5.12 4.14
C LEU A 52 -6.21 -6.61 4.19
N LEU A 53 -6.72 -7.34 3.20
CA LEU A 53 -6.34 -8.73 2.92
C LEU A 53 -5.34 -8.82 1.77
N ARG A 54 -5.33 -7.80 0.92
CA ARG A 54 -4.46 -7.65 -0.25
C ARG A 54 -4.31 -6.18 -0.59
N LEU A 55 -3.37 -5.87 -1.49
CA LEU A 55 -3.27 -4.54 -2.08
C LEU A 55 -4.45 -4.27 -3.03
N PRO A 56 -4.94 -3.02 -3.16
CA PRO A 56 -5.95 -2.65 -4.14
C PRO A 56 -5.53 -3.01 -5.57
N GLY A 57 -6.43 -3.63 -6.33
CA GLY A 57 -6.19 -4.07 -7.71
C GLY A 57 -6.02 -2.96 -8.74
N ASN A 58 -6.02 -1.69 -8.33
CA ASN A 58 -5.88 -0.52 -9.20
C ASN A 58 -4.90 0.53 -8.63
N LEU A 59 -3.93 0.11 -7.81
CA LEU A 59 -2.88 1.00 -7.31
C LEU A 59 -2.07 1.67 -8.41
N SER A 60 -2.01 1.09 -9.63
CA SER A 60 -1.28 1.65 -10.77
C SER A 60 -1.74 3.05 -11.18
N VAL A 61 -2.94 3.48 -10.76
CA VAL A 61 -3.41 4.84 -11.01
C VAL A 61 -2.63 5.88 -10.19
N LEU A 62 -1.96 5.48 -9.11
CA LEU A 62 -1.13 6.34 -8.27
C LEU A 62 0.24 6.61 -8.91
N THR A 63 0.27 7.15 -10.13
CA THR A 63 1.49 7.30 -10.94
C THR A 63 2.60 8.13 -10.27
N SER A 64 2.24 9.01 -9.33
CA SER A 64 3.20 9.84 -8.58
C SER A 64 3.64 9.23 -7.24
N LEU A 65 3.16 8.03 -6.89
CA LEU A 65 3.38 7.44 -5.56
C LEU A 65 4.85 7.11 -5.36
N GLN A 66 5.39 7.59 -4.26
CA GLN A 66 6.75 7.35 -3.80
C GLN A 66 6.75 6.45 -2.57
N ASP A 67 5.81 6.68 -1.65
CA ASP A 67 5.78 6.00 -0.37
C ASP A 67 4.44 5.31 -0.13
N LEU A 68 4.48 3.98 0.03
CA LEU A 68 3.34 3.17 0.41
C LEU A 68 3.61 2.47 1.74
N ASN A 69 2.75 2.72 2.72
CA ASN A 69 2.77 2.00 3.99
C ASN A 69 1.45 1.24 4.18
N VAL A 70 1.52 -0.09 4.23
CA VAL A 70 0.36 -0.98 4.42
C VAL A 70 0.58 -1.88 5.64
N SER A 71 1.32 -1.38 6.61
CA SER A 71 1.77 -2.17 7.75
C SER A 71 0.71 -2.32 8.85
N LYS A 72 0.88 -3.34 9.71
CA LYS A 72 0.01 -3.55 10.89
C LYS A 72 -1.46 -3.77 10.54
N GLN A 73 -1.78 -4.67 9.63
CA GLN A 73 -3.19 -4.94 9.36
C GLN A 73 -3.80 -5.70 10.54
N ARG A 74 -4.98 -5.29 10.99
CA ARG A 74 -5.69 -5.95 12.10
C ARG A 74 -6.08 -7.40 11.78
N THR A 75 -6.03 -7.76 10.51
CA THR A 75 -6.31 -9.09 9.95
C THR A 75 -5.03 -9.78 9.49
N ASP A 76 -3.85 -9.41 10.03
CA ASP A 76 -2.52 -9.87 9.55
C ASP A 76 -2.37 -11.38 9.32
N ALA A 77 -3.20 -12.23 9.92
CA ALA A 77 -3.26 -13.66 9.61
C ALA A 77 -3.60 -13.98 8.13
N ASP A 78 -4.36 -13.09 7.46
CA ASP A 78 -4.88 -13.30 6.10
C ASP A 78 -4.35 -12.27 5.09
N PHE A 79 -3.59 -11.25 5.51
CA PHE A 79 -3.01 -10.30 4.58
C PHE A 79 -1.84 -10.94 3.81
N GLN A 80 -2.04 -11.15 2.51
CA GLN A 80 -1.04 -11.73 1.62
C GLN A 80 -1.00 -10.96 0.31
N LEU A 81 0.17 -10.88 -0.30
CA LEU A 81 0.28 -10.38 -1.66
C LEU A 81 -0.12 -11.51 -2.61
N GLU A 82 -1.00 -11.18 -3.56
CA GLU A 82 -1.37 -12.07 -4.65
C GLU A 82 -0.39 -11.89 -5.83
N GLU A 83 -0.34 -12.85 -6.74
CA GLU A 83 0.52 -12.84 -7.94
C GLU A 83 0.35 -11.55 -8.77
N GLY A 84 -0.88 -11.05 -8.86
CA GLY A 84 -1.21 -9.80 -9.55
C GLY A 84 -0.57 -8.54 -8.94
N SER A 85 -0.14 -8.58 -7.68
CA SER A 85 0.44 -7.44 -6.96
C SER A 85 1.72 -6.92 -7.62
N LEU A 86 2.50 -7.81 -8.24
CA LEU A 86 3.71 -7.47 -8.99
C LEU A 86 3.44 -6.53 -10.15
N SER A 87 2.36 -6.78 -10.89
CA SER A 87 1.99 -5.97 -12.04
C SER A 87 1.69 -4.53 -11.65
N PHE A 88 1.18 -4.30 -10.43
CA PHE A 88 0.95 -2.96 -9.90
C PHE A 88 2.25 -2.29 -9.47
N VAL A 89 3.05 -2.97 -8.65
CA VAL A 89 4.30 -2.41 -8.12
C VAL A 89 5.29 -2.07 -9.25
N THR A 90 5.37 -2.90 -10.28
CA THR A 90 6.21 -2.64 -11.48
C THR A 90 5.75 -1.43 -12.31
N GLN A 91 4.46 -1.10 -12.29
CA GLN A 91 3.92 0.07 -12.99
C GLN A 91 4.17 1.38 -12.23
N LEU A 92 4.35 1.32 -10.91
CA LEU A 92 4.64 2.47 -10.06
C LEU A 92 6.14 2.85 -10.13
N ARG A 93 6.53 3.47 -11.25
CA ARG A 93 7.94 3.84 -11.52
C ARG A 93 8.56 4.81 -10.52
N ASN A 94 7.74 5.57 -9.80
CA ASN A 94 8.20 6.53 -8.80
C ASN A 94 8.28 5.94 -7.40
N LEU A 95 7.90 4.67 -7.21
CA LEU A 95 7.84 4.04 -5.91
C LEU A 95 9.25 3.88 -5.33
N ARG A 96 9.45 4.49 -4.17
CA ARG A 96 10.71 4.51 -3.44
C ARG A 96 10.65 3.67 -2.17
N ARG A 97 9.49 3.62 -1.53
CA ARG A 97 9.34 2.92 -0.26
C ARG A 97 8.06 2.12 -0.24
N VAL A 98 8.20 0.85 0.11
CA VAL A 98 7.09 -0.02 0.45
C VAL A 98 7.36 -0.59 1.84
N GLN A 99 6.48 -0.28 2.78
CA GLN A 99 6.58 -0.75 4.16
C GLN A 99 5.46 -1.73 4.46
N LEU A 100 5.88 -2.92 4.88
CA LEU A 100 5.03 -4.02 5.31
C LEU A 100 5.55 -4.47 6.68
N HIS A 101 4.68 -4.40 7.68
CA HIS A 101 4.97 -4.91 9.03
C HIS A 101 3.91 -5.94 9.35
N ARG A 102 4.35 -7.10 9.82
CA ARG A 102 3.49 -8.19 10.25
C ARG A 102 3.38 -8.15 11.77
N ILE A 103 2.22 -8.47 12.34
CA ILE A 103 2.02 -8.47 13.80
C ILE A 103 2.08 -9.89 14.39
N ASP A 104 1.81 -10.93 13.60
CA ASP A 104 1.52 -12.27 14.11
C ASP A 104 2.67 -13.29 14.00
N GLY A 105 3.86 -12.88 13.53
CA GLY A 105 5.05 -13.72 13.47
C GLY A 105 5.01 -14.90 12.47
N ARG A 106 3.94 -15.08 11.69
CA ARG A 106 3.80 -16.17 10.71
C ARG A 106 4.55 -15.90 9.41
N PRO A 107 5.35 -16.82 8.85
CA PRO A 107 6.14 -16.53 7.65
C PRO A 107 5.27 -16.07 6.48
N TRP A 108 5.77 -15.11 5.71
CA TRP A 108 5.15 -14.72 4.44
C TRP A 108 5.05 -15.92 3.51
N ASN A 109 3.95 -16.05 2.76
CA ASN A 109 3.88 -17.10 1.75
C ASN A 109 4.90 -16.84 0.62
N SER A 110 5.20 -17.87 -0.17
CA SER A 110 6.19 -17.80 -1.25
C SER A 110 5.86 -16.72 -2.29
N VAL A 111 4.58 -16.50 -2.58
CA VAL A 111 4.11 -15.46 -3.51
C VAL A 111 4.45 -14.06 -2.97
N SER A 112 4.18 -13.82 -1.69
CA SER A 112 4.47 -12.54 -1.03
C SER A 112 5.96 -12.27 -0.97
N ILE A 113 6.76 -13.27 -0.62
CA ILE A 113 8.22 -13.17 -0.64
C ILE A 113 8.72 -12.81 -2.05
N PHE A 114 8.21 -13.49 -3.09
CA PHE A 114 8.59 -13.22 -4.47
C PHE A 114 8.19 -11.81 -4.92
N VAL A 115 6.95 -11.39 -4.64
CA VAL A 115 6.47 -10.03 -4.93
C VAL A 115 7.40 -8.99 -4.30
N LEU A 116 7.80 -9.22 -3.05
CA LEU A 116 8.66 -8.32 -2.31
C LEU A 116 10.09 -8.30 -2.81
N MET A 117 10.67 -9.45 -3.14
CA MET A 117 11.99 -9.52 -3.73
C MET A 117 12.03 -8.77 -5.06
N GLN A 118 11.04 -8.96 -5.91
CA GLN A 118 10.97 -8.25 -7.19
C GLN A 118 10.72 -6.76 -7.02
N ALA A 119 9.83 -6.37 -6.09
CA ALA A 119 9.66 -4.98 -5.71
C ALA A 119 11.01 -4.37 -5.28
N GLN A 120 11.74 -5.04 -4.40
CA GLN A 120 13.06 -4.60 -3.95
C GLN A 120 14.08 -4.51 -5.10
N MET A 121 14.06 -5.43 -6.05
CA MET A 121 14.94 -5.41 -7.23
C MET A 121 14.63 -4.22 -8.15
N LEU A 122 13.36 -3.92 -8.40
CA LEU A 122 12.93 -2.75 -9.18
C LEU A 122 13.35 -1.45 -8.50
N ILE A 123 13.25 -1.44 -7.17
CA ILE A 123 13.48 -0.27 -6.32
C ILE A 123 14.98 -0.03 -6.06
N ASN A 124 15.83 -1.07 -6.05
CA ASN A 124 17.28 -0.93 -5.84
C ASN A 124 18.01 -0.12 -6.93
N ASN A 125 17.41 0.01 -8.12
CA ASN A 125 17.91 0.91 -9.17
C ASN A 125 17.57 2.39 -8.92
N THR A 126 16.87 2.71 -7.83
CA THR A 126 16.57 4.08 -7.41
C THR A 126 17.27 4.39 -6.07
N PRO A 127 18.19 5.39 -6.03
CA PRO A 127 18.92 5.74 -4.81
C PRO A 127 17.99 6.24 -3.68
N GLY A 128 18.20 5.75 -2.45
CA GLY A 128 17.46 6.18 -1.25
C GLY A 128 16.18 5.41 -0.98
N CYS A 129 15.94 4.32 -1.72
CA CYS A 129 14.72 3.54 -1.68
C CYS A 129 14.86 2.27 -0.81
N GLN A 130 13.84 1.93 -0.03
CA GLN A 130 13.87 0.85 0.97
C GLN A 130 12.58 0.03 0.93
N VAL A 131 12.68 -1.29 0.77
CA VAL A 131 11.61 -2.20 1.18
C VAL A 131 12.00 -2.72 2.56
N SER A 132 11.15 -2.43 3.55
CA SER A 132 11.38 -2.90 4.91
C SER A 132 10.35 -3.96 5.24
N LEU A 133 10.85 -5.18 5.43
CA LEU A 133 10.14 -6.23 6.15
C LEU A 133 10.49 -6.03 7.62
N LEU A 134 9.52 -5.56 8.38
CA LEU A 134 9.65 -5.45 9.83
C LEU A 134 8.82 -6.59 10.43
N ASP A 135 9.50 -7.47 11.15
CA ASP A 135 8.90 -8.53 11.97
C ASP A 135 8.39 -8.00 13.30
#